data_AF-A0A8T4BD46-F1
#
_entry.id   AF-A0A8T4BD46-F1
#
_cell.length_a   1.000
_cell.length_b   1.000
_cell.length_c   1.000
_cell.angle_alpha   90.00
_cell.angle_beta   90.00
_cell.angle_gamma   90.00
#
_symmetry.space_group_name_H-M   'P 1'
#
loop_
_entity.id
_entity.type
_entity.pdbx_description
1 polymer ?
#
loop_
_entity_poly.entity_id
_entity_poly.type
_entity_poly.pdbx_seq_one_letter_code
_entity_poly.pdbx_strand_id
1 'polypeptide(L)'
;MSEEANDVRRVLTIAFRGRESIGQMDLERFLSFDMEWVAPQEAEQAVQSLIKAGWLNLSDGVLSISVDLGDISVPLGWFPRPSRLLTPVGAVDGDAEVPRAPDQPASTKRLSPSPQVKSLTGNSTDPRDRLTQRLVKFIARKSGLEANELQRRAERKISAFHNITPWLAYALVAREQGLAMQDIVEALAVV
;
A
#
# COMPACT_ATOMS: atom_id res chain seq x y z
N MET A 1 9.70 -27.48 5.52
CA MET A 1 9.26 -26.25 4.83
C MET A 1 10.33 -25.87 3.83
N SER A 2 10.02 -25.97 2.54
CA SER A 2 10.95 -25.63 1.45
C SER A 2 11.28 -24.13 1.43
N GLU A 3 12.46 -23.76 0.92
CA GLU A 3 12.82 -22.36 0.64
C GLU A 3 11.78 -21.69 -0.28
N GLU A 4 11.18 -22.46 -1.19
CA GLU A 4 10.15 -22.00 -2.12
C GLU A 4 8.85 -21.63 -1.42
N ALA A 5 8.43 -22.42 -0.43
CA ALA A 5 7.27 -22.11 0.40
C ALA A 5 7.51 -20.86 1.26
N ASN A 6 8.74 -20.68 1.75
CA ASN A 6 9.11 -19.48 2.51
C ASN A 6 9.06 -18.22 1.66
N ASP A 7 9.41 -18.28 0.38
CA ASP A 7 9.27 -17.14 -0.53
C ASP A 7 7.81 -16.73 -0.74
N VAL A 8 6.92 -17.71 -0.94
CA VAL A 8 5.49 -17.43 -1.02
C VAL A 8 4.97 -16.81 0.28
N ARG A 9 5.38 -17.33 1.45
CA ARG A 9 5.04 -16.75 2.76
C ARG A 9 5.51 -15.30 2.89
N ARG A 10 6.73 -14.98 2.46
CA ARG A 10 7.25 -13.61 2.46
C ARG A 10 6.41 -12.70 1.58
N VAL A 11 6.11 -13.11 0.35
CA VAL A 11 5.25 -12.37 -0.58
C VAL A 11 3.90 -12.07 0.06
N LEU A 12 3.22 -13.07 0.61
CA LEU A 12 1.91 -12.91 1.22
C LEU A 12 1.96 -12.02 2.48
N THR A 13 2.99 -12.18 3.31
CA THR A 13 3.21 -11.32 4.49
C THR A 13 3.33 -9.85 4.07
N ILE A 14 4.12 -9.58 3.03
CA ILE A 14 4.36 -8.23 2.52
C ILE A 14 3.11 -7.67 1.81
N ALA A 15 2.35 -8.48 1.09
CA ALA A 15 1.16 -8.04 0.35
C ALA A 15 0.00 -7.69 1.30
N PHE A 16 -0.26 -8.55 2.28
CA PHE A 16 -1.37 -8.35 3.21
C PHE A 16 -1.02 -7.28 4.27
N ARG A 17 0.24 -7.16 4.69
CA ARG A 17 0.70 -6.17 5.71
C ARG A 17 -0.15 -6.19 6.98
N GLY A 18 -0.55 -7.38 7.44
CA GLY A 18 -1.41 -7.54 8.61
C GLY A 18 -2.90 -7.28 8.36
N ARG A 19 -3.33 -7.05 7.11
CA ARG A 19 -4.75 -7.12 6.73
C ARG A 19 -5.18 -8.59 6.68
N GLU A 20 -6.44 -8.86 7.01
CA GLU A 20 -7.03 -10.20 6.90
C GLU A 20 -7.43 -10.54 5.46
N SER A 21 -7.74 -9.51 4.66
CA SER A 21 -8.22 -9.67 3.30
C SER A 21 -7.81 -8.53 2.38
N ILE A 22 -7.71 -8.79 1.08
CA ILE A 22 -7.42 -7.80 0.03
C ILE A 22 -8.27 -8.10 -1.22
N GLY A 23 -8.60 -7.09 -2.02
CA GLY A 23 -9.27 -7.32 -3.30
C GLY A 23 -8.37 -8.08 -4.27
N GLN A 24 -8.96 -8.91 -5.15
CA GLN A 24 -8.17 -9.65 -6.14
C GLN A 24 -7.37 -8.71 -7.05
N MET A 25 -8.02 -7.68 -7.60
CA MET A 25 -7.36 -6.66 -8.43
C MET A 25 -6.27 -5.89 -7.66
N ASP A 26 -6.44 -5.71 -6.35
CA ASP A 26 -5.43 -5.05 -5.53
C ASP A 26 -4.18 -5.91 -5.38
N LEU A 27 -4.33 -7.24 -5.26
CA LEU A 27 -3.18 -8.15 -5.21
C LEU A 27 -2.47 -8.20 -6.57
N GLU A 28 -3.22 -8.31 -7.66
CA GLU A 28 -2.64 -8.29 -9.02
C GLU A 28 -1.86 -7.01 -9.28
N ARG A 29 -2.46 -5.85 -8.94
CA ARG A 29 -1.80 -4.54 -9.03
C ARG A 29 -0.58 -4.46 -8.13
N PHE A 30 -0.66 -5.00 -6.91
CA PHE A 30 0.45 -5.01 -5.96
C PHE A 30 1.65 -5.81 -6.50
N LEU A 31 1.41 -7.00 -7.04
CA LEU A 31 2.46 -7.87 -7.58
C LEU A 31 3.12 -7.27 -8.84
N SER A 32 2.36 -6.55 -9.67
CA SER A 32 2.86 -6.07 -10.98
C SER A 32 3.29 -4.62 -11.04
N PHE A 33 2.62 -3.71 -10.34
CA PHE A 33 2.90 -2.27 -10.41
C PHE A 33 3.57 -1.74 -9.15
N ASP A 34 3.14 -2.19 -7.96
CA ASP A 34 3.73 -1.64 -6.72
C ASP A 34 5.11 -2.25 -6.44
N MET A 35 5.21 -3.58 -6.61
CA MET A 35 6.44 -4.32 -6.32
C MET A 35 7.21 -4.74 -7.56
N GLU A 36 6.57 -4.69 -8.74
CA GLU A 36 7.15 -5.12 -10.03
C GLU A 36 7.77 -6.53 -9.97
N TRP A 37 7.14 -7.43 -9.20
CA TRP A 37 7.59 -8.81 -9.01
C TRP A 37 7.20 -9.72 -10.16
N VAL A 38 6.12 -9.39 -10.86
CA VAL A 38 5.57 -10.16 -11.98
C VAL A 38 5.12 -9.18 -13.07
N ALA A 39 5.20 -9.55 -14.35
CA ALA A 39 4.72 -8.67 -15.41
C ALA A 39 3.19 -8.44 -15.29
N PRO A 40 2.65 -7.29 -15.74
CA PRO A 40 1.20 -7.01 -15.66
C PRO A 40 0.33 -8.09 -16.31
N GLN A 41 0.79 -8.70 -17.41
CA GLN A 41 0.08 -9.76 -18.13
C GLN A 41 0.10 -11.10 -17.40
N GLU A 42 1.03 -11.28 -16.48
CA GLU A 42 1.25 -12.50 -15.70
C GLU A 42 0.65 -12.39 -14.28
N ALA A 43 0.23 -11.19 -13.86
CA ALA A 43 -0.25 -10.91 -12.51
C ALA A 43 -1.49 -11.73 -12.14
N GLU A 44 -2.47 -11.76 -13.03
CA GLU A 44 -3.69 -12.59 -12.88
C GLU A 44 -3.30 -14.07 -12.75
N GLN A 45 -2.40 -14.55 -13.61
CA GLN A 45 -1.93 -15.93 -13.56
C GLN A 45 -1.24 -16.27 -12.23
N ALA A 46 -0.41 -15.37 -11.70
CA ALA A 46 0.26 -15.56 -10.42
C ALA A 46 -0.76 -15.70 -9.27
N VAL A 47 -1.76 -14.83 -9.22
CA VAL A 47 -2.83 -14.91 -8.20
C VAL A 47 -3.63 -16.21 -8.34
N GLN A 48 -4.03 -16.57 -9.56
CA GLN A 48 -4.73 -17.84 -9.82
C GLN A 48 -3.90 -19.06 -9.42
N SER A 49 -2.58 -19.00 -9.61
CA SER A 49 -1.68 -20.10 -9.24
C SER A 49 -1.55 -20.22 -7.72
N LEU A 50 -1.52 -19.10 -6.99
CA LEU A 50 -1.54 -19.09 -5.52
C LEU A 50 -2.85 -19.64 -4.94
N ILE A 51 -3.99 -19.31 -5.56
CA ILE A 51 -5.30 -19.89 -5.18
C ILE A 51 -5.28 -21.40 -5.42
N LYS A 52 -4.86 -21.85 -6.60
CA LYS A 52 -4.79 -23.29 -6.95
C LYS A 52 -3.86 -24.08 -6.04
N ALA A 53 -2.74 -23.49 -5.63
CA ALA A 53 -1.80 -24.11 -4.70
C ALA A 53 -2.26 -24.06 -3.23
N GLY A 54 -3.44 -23.50 -2.95
CA GLY A 54 -4.04 -23.49 -1.62
C GLY A 54 -3.50 -22.43 -0.67
N TRP A 55 -2.79 -21.42 -1.18
CA TRP A 55 -2.28 -20.31 -0.36
C TRP A 55 -3.35 -19.25 -0.08
N LEU A 56 -4.28 -19.08 -1.01
CA LEU A 56 -5.31 -18.04 -0.99
C LEU A 56 -6.70 -18.64 -1.21
N ASN A 57 -7.68 -18.11 -0.48
CA ASN A 57 -9.10 -18.36 -0.70
C ASN A 57 -9.73 -17.14 -1.34
N LEU A 58 -10.49 -17.35 -2.42
CA LEU A 58 -11.25 -16.32 -3.10
C LEU A 58 -12.73 -16.42 -2.72
N SER A 59 -13.32 -15.33 -2.26
CA SER A 59 -14.76 -15.22 -1.95
C SER A 59 -15.24 -13.83 -2.32
N ASP A 60 -16.26 -13.74 -3.19
CA ASP A 60 -16.85 -12.47 -3.67
C ASP A 60 -15.82 -11.42 -4.16
N GLY A 61 -14.76 -11.86 -4.84
CA GLY A 61 -13.69 -10.98 -5.35
C GLY A 61 -12.66 -10.54 -4.30
N VAL A 62 -12.78 -11.05 -3.07
CA VAL A 62 -11.88 -10.79 -1.95
C VAL A 62 -11.02 -12.02 -1.67
N LEU A 63 -9.73 -11.79 -1.49
CA LEU A 63 -8.74 -12.81 -1.16
C LEU A 63 -8.43 -12.80 0.33
N SER A 64 -8.40 -13.98 0.93
CA SER A 64 -7.91 -14.24 2.29
C SER A 64 -6.82 -15.30 2.27
N ILE A 65 -5.94 -15.28 3.27
CA ILE A 65 -4.87 -16.26 3.39
C ILE A 65 -5.45 -17.56 3.96
N SER A 66 -5.22 -18.68 3.29
CA SER A 66 -5.78 -19.99 3.68
C SER A 66 -4.96 -20.71 4.74
N VAL A 67 -3.70 -20.31 4.92
CA VAL A 67 -2.73 -20.96 5.81
C VAL A 67 -2.13 -19.98 6.80
N ASP A 68 -1.69 -20.49 7.95
CA ASP A 68 -0.91 -19.68 8.88
C ASP A 68 0.49 -19.40 8.31
N LEU A 69 0.79 -18.12 8.09
CA LEU A 69 2.08 -17.68 7.58
C LEU A 69 3.18 -17.70 8.65
N GLY A 70 2.84 -17.84 9.93
CA GLY A 70 3.76 -17.83 11.07
C GLY A 70 4.75 -16.65 11.08
N ASP A 71 5.80 -16.78 11.91
CA ASP A 71 6.87 -15.79 11.95
C ASP A 71 7.88 -16.02 10.83
N ILE A 72 7.80 -15.20 9.77
CA ILE A 72 8.73 -15.22 8.64
C ILE A 72 9.56 -13.93 8.59
N SER A 73 10.88 -14.07 8.57
CA SER A 73 11.78 -12.93 8.38
C SER A 73 11.87 -12.55 6.90
N VAL A 74 11.59 -11.28 6.61
CA VAL A 74 11.76 -10.64 5.30
C VAL A 74 12.94 -9.68 5.40
N PRO A 75 14.11 -10.00 4.81
CA PRO A 75 15.25 -9.10 4.86
C PRO A 75 15.00 -7.84 4.02
N LEU A 76 15.64 -6.73 4.41
CA LEU A 76 15.57 -5.49 3.64
C LEU A 76 16.17 -5.72 2.23
N GLY A 77 15.48 -5.26 1.20
CA GLY A 77 15.89 -5.45 -0.20
C GLY A 77 15.64 -6.86 -0.76
N TRP A 78 14.91 -7.70 -0.03
CA TRP A 78 14.51 -9.00 -0.54
C TRP A 78 13.54 -8.90 -1.74
N PHE A 79 13.71 -9.79 -2.71
CA PHE A 79 12.90 -9.89 -3.91
C PHE A 79 12.57 -11.36 -4.20
N PRO A 80 11.30 -11.72 -4.50
CA PRO A 80 10.92 -13.09 -4.82
C PRO A 80 11.41 -13.50 -6.19
N ARG A 81 11.62 -14.80 -6.41
CA ARG A 81 11.76 -15.32 -7.77
C ARG A 81 10.38 -15.36 -8.43
N PRO A 82 10.14 -14.67 -9.56
CA PRO A 82 8.81 -14.63 -10.19
C PRO A 82 8.25 -16.02 -10.50
N SER A 83 9.11 -16.96 -10.87
CA SER A 83 8.74 -18.36 -11.11
C SER A 83 8.09 -19.05 -9.91
N ARG A 84 8.45 -18.65 -8.68
CA ARG A 84 7.84 -19.18 -7.43
C ARG A 84 6.41 -18.66 -7.20
N LEU A 85 5.99 -17.61 -7.90
CA LEU A 85 4.62 -17.09 -7.87
C LEU A 85 3.78 -17.63 -9.03
N LEU A 86 4.40 -17.85 -10.19
CA LEU A 86 3.74 -18.44 -11.36
C LEU A 86 3.57 -19.96 -11.21
N THR A 87 4.43 -20.61 -10.45
CA THR A 87 4.36 -22.04 -10.16
C THR A 87 4.69 -22.26 -8.68
N PRO A 88 3.79 -21.86 -7.76
CA PRO A 88 4.02 -22.00 -6.34
C PRO A 88 3.94 -23.46 -5.93
N VAL A 89 4.77 -23.84 -4.96
CA VAL A 89 4.62 -25.11 -4.24
C VAL A 89 3.29 -25.12 -3.49
N GLY A 90 2.72 -26.30 -3.25
CA GLY A 90 1.49 -26.42 -2.47
C GLY A 90 1.66 -25.85 -1.06
N ALA A 91 0.62 -25.24 -0.51
CA ALA A 91 0.64 -24.68 0.84
C ALA A 91 0.81 -25.76 1.95
N VAL A 92 0.62 -27.03 1.58
CA VAL A 92 0.78 -28.22 2.45
C VAL A 92 1.72 -29.20 1.77
N ASP A 93 3.01 -29.17 2.12
CA ASP A 93 3.89 -30.33 1.87
C ASP A 93 3.61 -31.38 2.96
N GLY A 94 2.60 -32.22 2.70
CA GLY A 94 2.20 -33.36 3.52
C GLY A 94 0.71 -33.65 3.39
N ASP A 95 0.37 -34.71 2.65
CA ASP A 95 -0.98 -35.28 2.41
C ASP A 95 -2.11 -34.75 3.31
N ALA A 96 -3.05 -34.00 2.73
CA ALA A 96 -4.45 -33.95 3.20
C ALA A 96 -5.36 -33.25 2.18
N GLU A 97 -6.06 -34.09 1.42
CA GLU A 97 -7.45 -34.00 0.97
C GLU A 97 -8.17 -32.64 1.07
N VAL A 98 -8.61 -32.17 -0.10
CA VAL A 98 -9.53 -31.05 -0.31
C VAL A 98 -10.90 -31.37 0.29
N PRO A 99 -11.47 -30.53 1.19
CA PRO A 99 -12.91 -30.53 1.40
C PRO A 99 -13.54 -29.30 0.74
N ARG A 100 -14.40 -29.64 -0.22
CA ARG A 100 -15.39 -28.83 -0.90
C ARG A 100 -16.25 -28.03 0.10
N ALA A 101 -16.50 -26.77 -0.26
CA ALA A 101 -17.41 -25.86 0.43
C ALA A 101 -18.82 -26.42 0.61
N PRO A 102 -19.56 -25.89 1.61
CA PRO A 102 -20.96 -25.58 1.40
C PRO A 102 -21.32 -24.12 1.75
N ASP A 103 -22.19 -23.61 0.90
CA ASP A 103 -22.88 -22.33 0.83
C ASP A 103 -23.69 -21.87 2.07
N GLN A 104 -23.96 -20.54 2.08
CA GLN A 104 -25.07 -19.76 2.70
C GLN A 104 -24.91 -19.22 4.15
N PRO A 105 -25.65 -18.16 4.55
CA PRO A 105 -25.82 -16.84 3.90
C PRO A 105 -25.70 -15.64 4.90
N ALA A 106 -25.51 -14.44 4.32
CA ALA A 106 -25.76 -13.08 4.82
C ALA A 106 -26.03 -12.78 6.31
N SER A 107 -25.27 -11.83 6.89
CA SER A 107 -25.85 -10.83 7.80
C SER A 107 -25.10 -9.50 7.80
N THR A 108 -25.87 -8.43 7.67
CA THR A 108 -25.51 -7.03 7.57
C THR A 108 -25.13 -6.42 8.92
N LYS A 109 -24.04 -5.65 9.00
CA LYS A 109 -24.01 -4.45 9.86
C LYS A 109 -23.03 -3.39 9.39
N ARG A 110 -23.61 -2.33 8.83
CA ARG A 110 -23.02 -1.03 8.53
C ARG A 110 -22.60 -0.32 9.83
N LEU A 111 -21.35 0.15 9.92
CA LEU A 111 -20.97 1.31 10.76
C LEU A 111 -19.82 2.07 10.10
N SER A 112 -20.08 3.32 9.71
CA SER A 112 -19.10 4.36 9.41
C SER A 112 -18.42 4.83 10.71
N PRO A 113 -17.19 5.38 10.62
CA PRO A 113 -17.03 6.74 11.11
C PRO A 113 -16.09 7.62 10.27
N SER A 114 -16.42 8.91 10.32
CA SER A 114 -15.77 10.11 9.77
C SER A 114 -14.26 10.21 10.11
N PRO A 115 -13.41 10.74 9.21
CA PRO A 115 -12.02 11.03 9.52
C PRO A 115 -11.91 12.22 10.48
N GLN A 116 -11.36 11.97 11.68
CA GLN A 116 -10.92 13.04 12.57
C GLN A 116 -9.65 13.68 12.03
N VAL A 117 -9.73 14.99 11.77
CA VAL A 117 -8.64 15.87 11.36
C VAL A 117 -7.66 16.01 12.52
N LYS A 118 -6.46 15.40 12.41
CA LYS A 118 -5.34 15.72 13.30
C LYS A 118 -4.71 17.04 12.83
N SER A 119 -4.96 18.11 13.59
CA SER A 119 -4.27 19.39 13.43
C SER A 119 -2.76 19.20 13.60
N LEU A 120 -1.97 19.71 12.65
CA LEU A 120 -0.50 19.67 12.61
C LEU A 120 0.17 20.64 13.62
N THR A 121 -0.46 20.92 14.76
CA THR A 121 0.02 21.90 15.77
C THR A 121 0.79 21.25 16.92
N GLY A 122 1.53 20.18 16.66
CA GLY A 122 2.51 19.65 17.59
C GLY A 122 3.84 20.39 17.43
N ASN A 123 4.46 20.83 18.53
CA ASN A 123 5.84 21.31 18.57
C ASN A 123 6.81 20.16 18.26
N SER A 124 6.82 19.69 17.01
CA SER A 124 7.70 18.63 16.57
C SER A 124 9.13 19.14 16.50
N THR A 125 10.04 18.37 17.11
CA THR A 125 11.48 18.66 17.13
C THR A 125 12.16 18.22 15.82
N ASP A 126 11.43 17.55 14.92
CA ASP A 126 11.97 17.10 13.63
C ASP A 126 12.20 18.30 12.68
N PRO A 127 13.42 18.46 12.11
CA PRO A 127 13.69 19.47 11.08
C PRO A 127 12.74 19.38 9.87
N ARG A 128 12.22 18.19 9.53
CA ARG A 128 11.31 17.99 8.39
C ARG A 128 9.93 18.60 8.60
N ASP A 129 9.44 18.62 9.85
CA ASP A 129 8.16 19.25 10.17
C ASP A 129 8.28 20.77 10.11
N ARG A 130 9.42 21.32 10.56
CA ARG A 130 9.72 22.76 10.41
C ARG A 130 9.76 23.19 8.95
N LEU A 131 10.40 22.39 8.09
CA LEU A 131 10.42 22.62 6.64
C LEU A 131 9.01 22.62 6.06
N THR A 132 8.20 21.62 6.42
CA THR A 132 6.81 21.49 5.97
C THR A 132 5.97 22.71 6.38
N GLN A 133 6.09 23.15 7.64
CA GLN A 133 5.39 24.34 8.14
C GLN A 133 5.81 25.62 7.43
N ARG A 134 7.11 25.79 7.14
CA ARG A 134 7.61 26.93 6.36
C ARG A 134 7.03 26.93 4.95
N LEU A 135 7.02 25.77 4.31
CA LEU A 135 6.48 25.60 2.95
C LEU A 135 4.98 25.90 2.90
N VAL A 136 4.19 25.42 3.86
CA VAL A 136 2.76 25.71 3.96
C VAL A 136 2.50 27.22 4.07
N LYS A 137 3.25 27.93 4.93
CA LYS A 137 3.13 29.39 5.08
C LYS A 137 3.52 30.13 3.81
N PHE A 138 4.58 29.68 3.13
CA PHE A 138 5.03 30.26 1.87
C PHE A 138 3.97 30.11 0.76
N ILE A 139 3.44 28.89 0.58
CA ILE A 139 2.43 28.61 -0.45
C ILE A 139 1.16 29.40 -0.18
N ALA A 140 0.63 29.37 1.06
CA ALA A 140 -0.59 30.09 1.40
C ALA A 140 -0.50 31.60 1.06
N ARG A 141 0.66 32.22 1.33
CA ARG A 141 0.90 33.64 1.00
C ARG A 141 1.01 33.90 -0.49
N LYS A 142 1.70 33.03 -1.24
CA LYS A 142 1.98 33.23 -2.67
C LYS A 142 0.83 32.81 -3.57
N SER A 143 0.08 31.77 -3.20
CA SER A 143 -1.04 31.26 -3.98
C SER A 143 -2.39 31.86 -3.59
N GLY A 144 -2.47 32.59 -2.48
CA GLY A 144 -3.74 33.12 -1.94
C GLY A 144 -4.71 32.04 -1.45
N LEU A 145 -4.23 30.81 -1.23
CA LEU A 145 -5.05 29.72 -0.70
C LEU A 145 -5.09 29.76 0.82
N GLU A 146 -6.26 29.50 1.40
CA GLU A 146 -6.36 29.26 2.83
C GLU A 146 -5.60 27.98 3.23
N ALA A 147 -5.01 28.00 4.43
CA ALA A 147 -4.22 26.89 4.94
C ALA A 147 -5.02 25.58 5.03
N ASN A 148 -6.32 25.65 5.35
CA ASN A 148 -7.22 24.50 5.42
C ASN A 148 -7.42 23.86 4.03
N GLU A 149 -7.63 24.68 3.00
CA GLU A 149 -7.77 24.20 1.62
C GLU A 149 -6.45 23.63 1.09
N LEU A 150 -5.33 24.26 1.42
CA LEU A 150 -3.99 23.77 1.09
C LEU A 150 -3.72 22.40 1.74
N GLN A 151 -4.04 22.24 3.02
CA GLN A 151 -3.92 20.95 3.73
C GLN A 151 -4.79 19.88 3.08
N ARG A 152 -6.07 20.17 2.81
CA ARG A 152 -6.99 19.22 2.18
C ARG A 152 -6.52 18.77 0.80
N ARG A 153 -5.93 19.68 0.00
CA ARG A 153 -5.33 19.34 -1.30
C ARG A 153 -4.08 18.47 -1.13
N ALA A 154 -3.22 18.79 -0.17
CA ALA A 154 -2.04 17.98 0.12
C ALA A 154 -2.42 16.58 0.63
N GLU A 155 -3.43 16.45 1.50
CA GLU A 155 -3.96 15.17 1.96
C GLU A 155 -4.47 14.31 0.80
N ARG A 156 -5.20 14.90 -0.16
CA ARG A 156 -5.59 14.18 -1.38
C ARG A 156 -4.40 13.69 -2.19
N LYS A 157 -3.32 14.48 -2.27
CA LYS A 157 -2.07 14.05 -2.92
C LYS A 157 -1.44 12.88 -2.15
N ILE A 158 -1.37 12.97 -0.82
CA ILE A 158 -0.84 11.90 0.02
C ILE A 158 -1.66 10.61 -0.13
N SER A 159 -3.00 10.71 -0.18
CA SER A 159 -3.83 9.52 -0.40
C SER A 159 -3.71 8.93 -1.81
N ALA A 160 -3.46 9.77 -2.83
CA ALA A 160 -3.29 9.32 -4.21
C ALA A 160 -1.90 8.73 -4.49
N PHE A 161 -0.87 9.22 -3.81
CA PHE A 161 0.51 8.73 -3.94
C PHE A 161 0.87 7.85 -2.75
N HIS A 162 1.00 6.55 -2.96
CA HIS A 162 1.31 5.58 -1.91
C HIS A 162 2.57 5.94 -1.09
N ASN A 163 3.60 6.48 -1.75
CA ASN A 163 4.88 6.82 -1.12
C ASN A 163 5.26 8.27 -1.40
N ILE A 164 4.64 9.22 -0.70
CA ILE A 164 4.99 10.65 -0.79
C ILE A 164 5.20 11.26 0.60
N THR A 165 6.25 12.06 0.74
CA THR A 165 6.48 12.84 1.96
C THR A 165 5.59 14.09 1.97
N PRO A 166 5.08 14.54 3.15
CA PRO A 166 4.17 15.69 3.23
C PRO A 166 4.68 16.96 2.55
N TRP A 167 5.96 17.32 2.73
CA TRP A 167 6.55 18.51 2.08
C TRP A 167 6.52 18.42 0.55
N LEU A 168 6.68 17.21 -0.02
CA LEU A 168 6.61 17.00 -1.46
C LEU A 168 5.16 17.11 -1.96
N ALA A 169 4.20 16.61 -1.18
CA ALA A 169 2.78 16.78 -1.49
C ALA A 169 2.39 18.27 -1.54
N TYR A 170 2.87 19.08 -0.60
CA TYR A 170 2.67 20.53 -0.64
C TYR A 170 3.37 21.20 -1.82
N ALA A 171 4.59 20.77 -2.17
CA ALA A 171 5.30 21.30 -3.35
C ALA A 171 4.55 21.01 -4.66
N LEU A 172 3.91 19.85 -4.79
CA LEU A 172 3.04 19.54 -5.93
C LEU A 172 1.83 20.47 -5.99
N VAL A 173 1.17 20.72 -4.85
CA VAL A 173 0.05 21.68 -4.79
C VAL A 173 0.51 23.08 -5.18
N ALA A 174 1.70 23.50 -4.73
CA ALA A 174 2.29 24.79 -5.10
C ALA A 174 2.45 24.92 -6.62
N ARG A 175 2.98 23.86 -7.28
CA ARG A 175 3.15 23.84 -8.74
C ARG A 175 1.81 23.91 -9.47
N GLU A 176 0.78 23.24 -8.96
CA GLU A 176 -0.58 23.30 -9.52
C GLU A 176 -1.23 24.68 -9.37
N GLN A 177 -0.84 25.47 -8.35
CA GLN A 177 -1.28 26.86 -8.22
C GLN A 177 -0.47 27.84 -9.09
N GLY A 178 0.41 27.34 -9.95
CA GLY A 178 1.19 28.16 -10.88
C GLY A 178 2.42 28.81 -10.26
N LEU A 179 2.86 28.40 -9.07
CA LEU A 179 4.11 28.91 -8.49
C LEU A 179 5.31 28.47 -9.34
N ALA A 180 6.30 29.36 -9.45
CA ALA A 180 7.56 29.09 -10.13
C ALA A 180 8.34 27.99 -9.41
N MET A 181 8.95 27.08 -10.16
CA MET A 181 9.72 25.97 -9.58
C MET A 181 10.90 26.49 -8.75
N GLN A 182 11.55 27.56 -9.21
CA GLN A 182 12.65 28.21 -8.50
C GLN A 182 12.21 28.66 -7.11
N ASP A 183 11.09 29.36 -6.98
CA ASP A 183 10.57 29.83 -5.69
C ASP A 183 10.24 28.65 -4.74
N ILE A 184 9.73 27.53 -5.27
CA ILE A 184 9.43 26.33 -4.49
C ILE A 184 10.73 25.69 -3.99
N VAL A 185 11.75 25.57 -4.85
CA VAL A 185 13.06 25.02 -4.49
C VAL A 185 13.76 25.89 -3.46
N GLU A 186 13.69 27.22 -3.59
CA GLU A 186 14.23 28.16 -2.61
C GLU A 186 13.51 28.04 -1.26
N ALA A 187 12.18 27.88 -1.26
CA ALA A 187 11.41 27.62 -0.05
C ALA A 187 11.74 26.26 0.60
N LEU A 188 12.30 25.31 -0.16
CA LEU A 188 12.78 24.02 0.33
C LEU A 188 14.26 24.03 0.75
N ALA A 189 15.05 24.97 0.24
CA ALA A 189 16.46 25.10 0.58
C ALA A 189 16.61 25.41 2.08
N VAL A 190 17.15 24.45 2.82
CA VAL A 190 17.50 24.61 4.23
C VAL A 190 18.76 25.48 4.24
N VAL A 191 18.62 26.73 4.68
CA VAL A 191 19.75 27.55 5.14
C VAL A 191 19.95 27.24 6.61
#